data_AF-A0A9P5UUV1-F1
#
_entry.id   AF-A0A9P5UUV1-F1
#
_cell.length_a   1.000
_cell.length_b   1.000
_cell.length_c   1.000
_cell.angle_alpha   90.00
_cell.angle_beta   90.00
_cell.angle_gamma   90.00
#
_symmetry.space_group_name_H-M   'P 1'
#
loop_
_entity.id
_entity.type
_entity.pdbx_description
1 polymer ?
#
loop_
_entity_poly.entity_id
_entity_poly.type
_entity_poly.pdbx_seq_one_letter_code
_entity_poly.pdbx_strand_id
1 'polypeptide(L)'
;MILPMYLGQVNQGINHEHAQKVAAFLQVFSKHSEKLLMETKENVREIEETCRARLQSPWSDIVFHHIMACKGVEAVDFVSAYGDQLMAVTIFLREFPTMTNWPLEILYILNADLGRLAVQADKQLERRGEKPSKLEDCARAINKAFSVCITDRSPLNISRKWGTYNIIGILFRTYFKLKSHNLCKNILRAVKAADLPDLEQFPMAHQVTIRYYTGVLSFFNEDFKK
;
A
#
# COMPACT_ATOMS: atom_id res chain seq x y z
N MET A 1 24.05 -4.91 15.32
CA MET A 1 23.09 -6.03 15.27
C MET A 1 21.67 -5.50 15.44
N ILE A 2 21.19 -4.72 14.46
CA ILE A 2 19.91 -4.00 14.58
C ILE A 2 18.85 -4.57 13.65
N LEU A 3 19.23 -5.16 12.51
CA LEU A 3 18.31 -5.93 11.67
C LEU A 3 17.60 -7.05 12.48
N PRO A 4 18.29 -7.90 13.27
CA PRO A 4 17.65 -8.83 14.19
C PRO A 4 16.63 -8.23 15.16
N MET A 5 16.92 -7.04 15.71
CA MET A 5 16.04 -6.34 16.64
C MET A 5 14.82 -5.75 15.94
N TYR A 6 15.04 -5.12 14.79
CA TYR A 6 13.99 -4.61 13.91
C TYR A 6 13.01 -5.73 13.52
N LEU A 7 13.52 -6.87 13.05
CA LEU A 7 12.72 -8.04 12.70
C LEU A 7 12.00 -8.63 13.92
N GLY A 8 12.62 -8.61 15.10
CA GLY A 8 11.98 -9.01 16.35
C GLY A 8 10.77 -8.13 16.71
N GLN A 9 10.87 -6.82 16.51
CA GLN A 9 9.75 -5.89 16.73
C GLN A 9 8.61 -6.09 15.73
N VAL A 10 8.95 -6.33 14.47
CA VAL A 10 7.98 -6.67 13.42
C VAL A 10 7.27 -7.98 13.74
N ASN A 11 8.03 -9.04 14.08
CA ASN A 11 7.48 -10.36 14.42
C ASN A 11 6.55 -10.27 15.65
N GLN A 12 6.95 -9.52 16.67
CA GLN A 12 6.10 -9.28 17.83
C GLN A 12 4.79 -8.59 17.42
N GLY A 13 4.86 -7.58 16.55
CA GLY A 13 3.66 -6.90 16.03
C GLY A 13 2.73 -7.84 15.27
N ILE A 14 3.28 -8.72 14.43
CA ILE A 14 2.52 -9.73 13.67
C ILE A 14 1.84 -10.73 14.62
N ASN A 15 2.58 -11.30 15.57
CA ASN A 15 2.06 -12.32 16.50
C ASN A 15 0.95 -11.79 17.44
N HIS A 16 0.89 -10.47 17.66
CA HIS A 16 -0.15 -9.83 18.45
C HIS A 16 -1.18 -9.08 17.58
N GLU A 17 -1.15 -9.27 16.26
CA GLU A 17 -2.02 -8.60 15.28
C GLU A 17 -2.05 -7.06 15.43
N HIS A 18 -0.94 -6.47 15.87
CA HIS A 18 -0.84 -5.04 16.15
C HIS A 18 -0.46 -4.25 14.89
N ALA A 19 -1.44 -4.11 14.00
CA ALA A 19 -1.31 -3.58 12.65
C ALA A 19 -0.56 -2.25 12.54
N GLN A 20 -0.88 -1.29 13.41
CA GLN A 20 -0.26 0.04 13.41
C GLN A 20 1.24 -0.03 13.69
N LYS A 21 1.68 -0.93 14.58
CA LYS A 21 3.11 -1.12 14.87
C LYS A 21 3.80 -1.71 13.66
N VAL A 22 3.24 -2.75 13.06
CA VAL A 22 3.84 -3.38 11.87
C VAL A 22 3.90 -2.38 10.71
N ALA A 23 2.82 -1.63 10.47
CA ALA A 23 2.74 -0.61 9.43
C ALA A 23 3.79 0.50 9.62
N ALA A 24 4.02 0.95 10.86
CA ALA A 24 5.03 1.96 11.15
C ALA A 24 6.46 1.49 10.86
N PHE A 25 6.75 0.20 11.02
CA PHE A 25 8.03 -0.38 10.66
C PHE A 25 8.12 -0.57 9.13
N LEU A 26 7.06 -1.03 8.47
CA LEU A 26 7.04 -1.30 7.02
C LEU A 26 6.80 -0.06 6.14
N GLN A 27 6.83 1.15 6.71
CA GLN A 27 6.72 2.38 5.96
C GLN A 27 8.08 2.80 5.41
N VAL A 28 8.25 2.78 4.09
CA VAL A 28 9.52 3.06 3.39
C VAL A 28 10.08 4.43 3.73
N PHE A 29 9.23 5.45 3.78
CA PHE A 29 9.60 6.83 4.07
C PHE A 29 9.39 7.16 5.56
N SER A 30 10.02 6.38 6.45
CA SER A 30 9.90 6.54 7.91
C SER A 30 11.26 6.61 8.60
N LYS A 31 11.28 7.19 9.81
CA LYS A 31 12.46 7.18 10.69
C LYS A 31 12.92 5.76 11.05
N HIS A 32 12.01 4.80 11.07
CA HIS A 32 12.35 3.40 11.34
C HIS A 32 13.16 2.79 10.20
N SER A 33 12.75 3.02 8.95
CA SER A 33 13.48 2.56 7.76
C SER A 33 14.81 3.29 7.59
N GLU A 34 14.86 4.61 7.82
CA GLU A 34 16.11 5.38 7.80
C GLU A 34 17.13 4.82 8.80
N LYS A 35 16.71 4.59 10.06
CA LYS A 35 17.58 4.02 11.08
C LYS A 35 18.04 2.60 10.72
N LEU A 36 17.13 1.76 10.21
CA LEU A 36 17.46 0.41 9.76
C LEU A 36 18.59 0.44 8.72
N LEU A 37 18.48 1.30 7.71
CA LEU A 37 19.45 1.39 6.62
C LEU A 37 20.83 1.86 7.09
N MET A 38 20.90 2.91 7.91
CA MET A 38 22.17 3.44 8.44
C MET A 38 23.01 2.39 9.17
N GLU A 39 22.36 1.38 9.76
CA GLU A 39 22.98 0.41 10.65
C GLU A 39 23.08 -1.00 10.04
N THR A 40 22.45 -1.24 8.88
CA THR A 40 22.47 -2.52 8.15
C THR A 40 23.69 -2.57 7.24
N LYS A 41 24.65 -3.43 7.58
CA LYS A 41 25.87 -3.68 6.79
C LYS A 41 25.79 -4.98 5.99
N GLU A 42 24.78 -5.78 6.27
CA GLU A 42 24.51 -7.08 5.69
C GLU A 42 24.28 -6.96 4.17
N ASN A 43 24.81 -7.93 3.42
CA ASN A 43 24.55 -8.04 1.99
C ASN A 43 23.12 -8.57 1.73
N VAL A 44 22.66 -8.53 0.47
CA VAL A 44 21.29 -8.92 0.11
C VAL A 44 20.95 -10.35 0.56
N ARG A 45 21.88 -11.30 0.39
CA ARG A 45 21.68 -12.70 0.76
C ARG A 45 21.58 -12.87 2.28
N GLU A 46 22.45 -12.21 3.03
CA GLU A 46 22.41 -12.22 4.50
C GLU A 46 21.11 -11.63 5.06
N ILE A 47 20.59 -10.56 4.43
CA ILE A 47 19.30 -9.97 4.80
C ILE A 47 18.17 -10.97 4.55
N GLU A 48 18.15 -11.63 3.39
CA GLU A 48 17.15 -12.64 3.04
C GLU A 48 17.15 -13.81 4.03
N GLU A 49 18.33 -14.38 4.30
CA GLU A 49 18.53 -15.47 5.25
C GLU A 49 18.08 -15.06 6.67
N THR A 50 18.40 -13.83 7.10
CA THR A 50 17.99 -13.30 8.41
C THR A 50 16.47 -13.08 8.50
N CYS A 51 15.84 -12.57 7.44
CA CYS A 51 14.38 -12.43 7.38
C CYS A 51 13.69 -13.79 7.50
N ARG A 52 14.13 -14.79 6.74
CA ARG A 52 13.59 -16.16 6.80
C ARG A 52 13.81 -16.86 8.13
N ALA A 53 14.94 -16.57 8.78
CA ALA A 53 15.24 -17.14 10.11
C ALA A 53 14.36 -16.55 11.22
N ARG A 54 13.80 -15.34 11.05
CA ARG A 54 13.11 -14.59 12.12
C ARG A 54 11.62 -14.37 11.90
N LEU A 55 11.13 -14.49 10.67
CA LEU A 55 9.74 -14.28 10.30
C LEU A 55 9.24 -15.51 9.55
N GLN A 56 7.97 -15.84 9.75
CA GLN A 56 7.31 -16.87 8.95
C GLN A 56 6.86 -16.31 7.59
N SER A 57 6.78 -17.16 6.58
CA SER A 57 6.13 -16.80 5.31
C SER A 57 4.65 -16.49 5.56
N PRO A 58 4.05 -15.47 4.91
CA PRO A 58 4.61 -14.62 3.85
C PRO A 58 5.47 -13.44 4.35
N TRP A 59 5.48 -13.19 5.66
CA TRP A 59 6.06 -11.98 6.23
C TRP A 59 7.57 -11.87 6.02
N SER A 60 8.30 -12.98 6.02
CA SER A 60 9.73 -12.99 5.69
C SER A 60 10.00 -12.32 4.33
N ASP A 61 9.21 -12.66 3.32
CA ASP A 61 9.42 -12.20 1.94
C ASP A 61 8.92 -10.75 1.77
N ILE A 62 7.77 -10.41 2.38
CA ILE A 62 7.25 -9.03 2.40
C ILE A 62 8.26 -8.08 3.03
N VAL A 63 8.81 -8.45 4.20
CA VAL A 63 9.77 -7.61 4.92
C VAL A 63 11.10 -7.54 4.17
N PHE A 64 11.56 -8.64 3.57
CA PHE A 64 12.75 -8.62 2.71
C PHE A 64 12.60 -7.61 1.57
N HIS A 65 11.52 -7.67 0.80
CA HIS A 65 11.27 -6.72 -0.28
C HIS A 65 11.08 -5.29 0.21
N HIS A 66 10.44 -5.08 1.36
CA HIS A 66 10.40 -3.75 1.98
C HIS A 66 11.82 -3.21 2.25
N ILE A 67 12.73 -4.02 2.79
CA ILE A 67 14.12 -3.60 3.04
C ILE A 67 14.83 -3.29 1.72
N MET A 68 14.65 -4.10 0.68
CA MET A 68 15.23 -3.84 -0.64
C MET A 68 14.69 -2.54 -1.26
N ALA A 69 13.39 -2.27 -1.11
CA ALA A 69 12.78 -1.01 -1.52
C ALA A 69 13.41 0.19 -0.79
N CYS A 70 13.63 0.07 0.52
CA CYS A 70 14.32 1.08 1.33
C CYS A 70 15.76 1.33 0.81
N LYS A 71 16.53 0.26 0.54
CA LYS A 71 17.90 0.38 -0.02
C LYS A 71 17.89 1.04 -1.40
N GLY A 72 16.91 0.72 -2.25
CA GLY A 72 16.75 1.38 -3.54
C GLY A 72 16.45 2.88 -3.43
N VAL A 73 15.64 3.29 -2.44
CA VAL A 73 15.39 4.71 -2.14
C VAL A 73 16.68 5.43 -1.70
N GLU A 74 17.46 4.83 -0.81
CA GLU A 74 18.73 5.37 -0.34
C GLU A 74 19.74 5.52 -1.50
N ALA A 75 19.78 4.55 -2.41
CA ALA A 75 20.59 4.59 -3.62
C ALA A 75 20.04 5.51 -4.73
N VAL A 76 18.89 6.17 -4.51
CA VAL A 76 18.18 6.99 -5.51
C VAL A 76 17.83 6.18 -6.78
N ASP A 77 17.67 4.87 -6.65
CA ASP A 77 17.19 3.97 -7.68
C ASP A 77 15.71 3.63 -7.43
N PHE A 78 14.85 4.61 -7.75
CA PHE A 78 13.42 4.51 -7.53
C PHE A 78 12.75 3.46 -8.42
N VAL A 79 13.34 3.12 -9.57
CA VAL A 79 12.82 2.07 -10.46
C VAL A 79 12.94 0.71 -9.80
N SER A 80 14.11 0.37 -9.26
CA SER A 80 14.32 -0.87 -8.51
C SER A 80 13.50 -0.86 -7.21
N ALA A 81 13.51 0.25 -6.47
CA ALA A 81 12.72 0.37 -5.24
C ALA A 81 11.23 0.15 -5.45
N TYR A 82 10.67 0.67 -6.55
CA TYR A 82 9.29 0.43 -6.95
C TYR A 82 9.04 -1.06 -7.23
N GLY A 83 9.97 -1.74 -7.91
CA GLY A 83 9.86 -3.17 -8.21
C GLY A 83 9.76 -4.03 -6.94
N ASP A 84 10.63 -3.77 -5.96
CA ASP A 84 10.59 -4.44 -4.67
C ASP A 84 9.32 -4.14 -3.88
N GLN A 85 8.91 -2.86 -3.80
CA GLN A 85 7.65 -2.51 -3.12
C GLN A 85 6.43 -3.17 -3.79
N LEU A 86 6.43 -3.26 -5.13
CA LEU A 86 5.38 -3.95 -5.87
C LEU A 86 5.34 -5.44 -5.53
N MET A 87 6.51 -6.07 -5.36
CA MET A 87 6.59 -7.47 -4.94
C MET A 87 6.04 -7.66 -3.53
N ALA A 88 6.40 -6.79 -2.58
CA ALA A 88 5.85 -6.81 -1.22
C ALA A 88 4.32 -6.70 -1.21
N VAL A 89 3.76 -5.74 -1.98
CA VAL A 89 2.30 -5.59 -2.15
C VAL A 89 1.68 -6.84 -2.78
N THR A 90 2.32 -7.41 -3.79
CA THR A 90 1.80 -8.60 -4.50
C THR A 90 1.73 -9.82 -3.59
N ILE A 91 2.79 -10.08 -2.82
CA ILE A 91 2.83 -11.18 -1.85
C ILE A 91 1.79 -10.95 -0.76
N PHE A 92 1.72 -9.74 -0.20
CA PHE A 92 0.71 -9.40 0.81
C PHE A 92 -0.71 -9.63 0.30
N LEU A 93 -1.04 -9.13 -0.89
CA LEU A 93 -2.38 -9.27 -1.47
C LEU A 93 -2.76 -10.70 -1.86
N ARG A 94 -1.78 -11.60 -2.02
CA ARG A 94 -2.04 -13.03 -2.23
C ARG A 94 -2.59 -13.68 -0.97
N GLU A 95 -2.01 -13.36 0.19
CA GLU A 95 -2.40 -13.97 1.47
C GLU A 95 -3.51 -13.19 2.19
N PHE A 96 -3.64 -11.88 1.94
CA PHE A 96 -4.63 -11.01 2.58
C PHE A 96 -6.09 -11.53 2.52
N PRO A 97 -6.57 -12.16 1.43
CA PRO A 97 -7.88 -12.82 1.36
C PRO A 97 -8.13 -13.93 2.40
N THR A 98 -7.09 -14.45 3.04
CA THR A 98 -7.19 -15.46 4.11
C THR A 98 -7.21 -14.87 5.51
N MET A 99 -6.92 -13.56 5.65
CA MET A 99 -6.82 -12.86 6.93
C MET A 99 -8.11 -12.10 7.25
N THR A 100 -8.31 -11.75 8.53
CA THR A 100 -9.37 -10.81 8.95
C THR A 100 -8.98 -9.37 8.58
N ASN A 101 -9.64 -8.39 9.18
CA ASN A 101 -9.37 -6.96 9.02
C ASN A 101 -8.17 -6.44 9.83
N TRP A 102 -7.51 -7.25 10.64
CA TRP A 102 -6.40 -6.76 11.47
C TRP A 102 -5.30 -6.06 10.65
N PRO A 103 -4.83 -6.55 9.47
CA PRO A 103 -3.67 -5.96 8.80
C PRO A 103 -4.02 -4.80 7.86
N LEU A 104 -5.16 -4.14 8.06
CA LEU A 104 -5.62 -3.03 7.22
C LEU A 104 -4.63 -1.86 7.20
N GLU A 105 -4.04 -1.50 8.33
CA GLU A 105 -3.02 -0.42 8.37
C GLU A 105 -1.76 -0.77 7.56
N ILE A 106 -1.40 -2.05 7.50
CA ILE A 106 -0.28 -2.54 6.69
C ILE A 106 -0.64 -2.43 5.20
N LEU A 107 -1.86 -2.84 4.82
CA LEU A 107 -2.36 -2.69 3.46
C LEU A 107 -2.27 -1.22 3.00
N TYR A 108 -2.68 -0.27 3.86
CA TYR A 108 -2.67 1.15 3.52
C TYR A 108 -1.26 1.67 3.26
N ILE A 109 -0.32 1.39 4.16
CA ILE A 109 1.07 1.83 4.03
C ILE A 109 1.73 1.21 2.79
N LEU A 110 1.58 -0.09 2.57
CA LEU A 110 2.19 -0.76 1.42
C LEU A 110 1.73 -0.15 0.09
N ASN A 111 0.42 0.13 -0.05
CA ASN A 111 -0.14 0.75 -1.26
C ASN A 111 0.19 2.25 -1.37
N ALA A 112 0.25 2.98 -0.26
CA ALA A 112 0.62 4.39 -0.25
C ALA A 112 2.08 4.58 -0.68
N ASP A 113 3.00 3.76 -0.17
CA ASP A 113 4.41 3.80 -0.56
C ASP A 113 4.62 3.34 -2.01
N LEU A 114 3.86 2.33 -2.48
CA LEU A 114 3.85 1.95 -3.89
C LEU A 114 3.48 3.14 -4.79
N GLY A 115 2.44 3.91 -4.41
CA GLY A 115 2.03 5.11 -5.13
C GLY A 115 3.10 6.21 -5.13
N ARG A 116 3.79 6.42 -4.01
CA ARG A 116 4.89 7.40 -3.91
C ARG A 116 6.08 7.00 -4.77
N LEU A 117 6.49 5.73 -4.69
CA LEU A 117 7.61 5.19 -5.46
C LEU A 117 7.32 5.19 -6.95
N ALA A 118 6.09 4.85 -7.37
CA ALA A 118 5.70 4.90 -8.78
C ALA A 118 5.91 6.29 -9.40
N VAL A 119 5.54 7.35 -8.68
CA VAL A 119 5.75 8.74 -9.14
C VAL A 119 7.23 9.08 -9.28
N GLN A 120 8.07 8.64 -8.33
CA GLN A 120 9.50 8.92 -8.39
C GLN A 120 10.21 8.09 -9.47
N ALA A 121 9.80 6.83 -9.64
CA ALA A 121 10.30 5.93 -10.67
C ALA A 121 9.97 6.45 -12.06
N ASP A 122 8.74 6.90 -12.32
CA ASP A 122 8.36 7.46 -13.62
C ASP A 122 9.13 8.74 -13.94
N LYS A 123 9.31 9.65 -12.96
CA LYS A 123 10.18 10.82 -13.13
C LYS A 123 11.62 10.43 -13.44
N GLN A 124 12.12 9.35 -12.83
CA GLN A 124 13.48 8.87 -13.09
C GLN A 124 13.60 8.27 -14.50
N LEU A 125 12.61 7.50 -14.96
CA LEU A 125 12.55 6.98 -16.32
C LEU A 125 12.49 8.11 -17.35
N GLU A 126 11.64 9.12 -17.13
CA GLU A 126 11.54 10.30 -17.99
C GLU A 126 12.89 11.01 -18.14
N ARG A 127 13.64 11.19 -17.02
CA ARG A 127 14.99 11.78 -17.04
C ARG A 127 16.01 10.94 -17.81
N ARG A 128 15.81 9.62 -17.87
CA ARG A 128 16.62 8.69 -18.67
C ARG A 128 16.18 8.63 -20.14
N GLY A 129 15.11 9.34 -20.52
CA GLY A 129 14.51 9.26 -21.87
C GLY A 129 13.69 7.99 -22.08
N GLU A 130 13.36 7.26 -21.01
CA GLU A 130 12.56 6.04 -21.04
C GLU A 130 11.07 6.35 -20.83
N LYS A 131 10.20 5.46 -21.31
CA LYS A 131 8.74 5.65 -21.18
C LYS A 131 8.29 5.43 -19.72
N PRO A 132 7.62 6.42 -19.09
CA PRO A 132 7.00 6.22 -17.78
C PRO A 132 5.88 5.17 -17.87
N SER A 133 5.82 4.27 -16.89
CA SER A 133 4.89 3.13 -16.87
C SER A 133 4.50 2.67 -15.45
N LYS A 134 5.27 3.04 -14.43
CA LYS A 134 5.13 2.52 -13.08
C LYS A 134 3.86 3.02 -12.42
N LEU A 135 3.41 4.23 -12.72
CA LEU A 135 2.16 4.75 -12.16
C LEU A 135 0.91 4.03 -12.72
N GLU A 136 0.93 3.60 -13.98
CA GLU A 136 -0.13 2.78 -14.57
C GLU A 136 -0.17 1.38 -13.93
N ASP A 137 0.99 0.74 -13.79
CA ASP A 137 1.11 -0.57 -13.14
C ASP A 137 0.67 -0.50 -11.66
N CYS A 138 1.06 0.56 -10.96
CA CYS A 138 0.67 0.85 -9.59
C CYS A 138 -0.86 0.97 -9.47
N ALA A 139 -1.51 1.67 -10.39
CA ALA A 139 -2.97 1.79 -10.40
C ALA A 139 -3.65 0.42 -10.53
N ARG A 140 -3.10 -0.49 -11.36
CA ARG A 140 -3.62 -1.87 -11.48
C ARG A 140 -3.45 -2.65 -10.17
N ALA A 141 -2.31 -2.52 -9.49
CA ALA A 141 -2.06 -3.18 -8.22
C ALA A 141 -3.00 -2.68 -7.11
N ILE A 142 -3.17 -1.36 -6.96
CA ILE A 142 -4.08 -0.77 -5.95
C ILE A 142 -5.54 -1.15 -6.27
N ASN A 143 -5.92 -1.28 -7.54
CA ASN A 143 -7.27 -1.72 -7.92
C ASN A 143 -7.53 -3.19 -7.52
N LYS A 144 -6.50 -4.05 -7.53
CA LYS A 144 -6.61 -5.40 -6.92
C LYS A 144 -6.84 -5.33 -5.42
N ALA A 145 -6.12 -4.47 -4.70
CA ALA A 145 -6.35 -4.23 -3.26
C ALA A 145 -7.79 -3.77 -2.97
N PHE A 146 -8.31 -2.85 -3.79
CA PHE A 146 -9.70 -2.39 -3.71
C PHE A 146 -10.66 -3.57 -3.87
N SER A 147 -10.45 -4.38 -4.90
CA SER A 147 -11.29 -5.53 -5.22
C SER A 147 -11.33 -6.54 -4.07
N VAL A 148 -10.19 -6.82 -3.43
CA VAL A 148 -10.11 -7.73 -2.27
C VAL A 148 -10.88 -7.18 -1.06
N CYS A 149 -10.87 -5.87 -0.83
CA CYS A 149 -11.62 -5.26 0.28
C CYS A 149 -13.13 -5.26 0.02
N ILE A 150 -13.57 -4.79 -1.15
CA ILE A 150 -15.00 -4.56 -1.43
C ILE A 150 -15.79 -5.86 -1.62
N THR A 151 -15.14 -6.92 -2.10
CA THR A 151 -15.77 -8.23 -2.35
C THR A 151 -15.74 -9.16 -1.14
N ASP A 152 -15.18 -8.72 -0.02
CA ASP A 152 -15.09 -9.53 1.20
C ASP A 152 -16.49 -9.90 1.73
N ARG A 153 -16.67 -11.18 2.07
CA ARG A 153 -17.94 -11.74 2.53
C ARG A 153 -17.95 -12.11 4.01
N SER A 154 -16.85 -11.85 4.72
CA SER A 154 -16.77 -12.07 6.15
C SER A 154 -17.76 -11.18 6.92
N PRO A 155 -18.17 -11.59 8.14
CA PRO A 155 -18.94 -10.73 9.04
C PRO A 155 -18.29 -9.37 9.27
N LEU A 156 -19.10 -8.30 9.36
CA LEU A 156 -18.62 -6.92 9.37
C LEU A 156 -17.57 -6.63 10.45
N ASN A 157 -17.66 -7.23 11.64
CA ASN A 157 -16.71 -7.01 12.73
C ASN A 157 -15.26 -7.42 12.39
N ILE A 158 -15.07 -8.37 11.48
CA ILE A 158 -13.75 -8.86 11.03
C ILE A 158 -13.51 -8.61 9.54
N SER A 159 -14.41 -7.88 8.87
CA SER A 159 -14.40 -7.74 7.42
C SER A 159 -13.38 -6.73 6.92
N ARG A 160 -12.72 -7.07 5.81
CA ARG A 160 -11.81 -6.17 5.08
C ARG A 160 -12.56 -5.06 4.33
N LYS A 161 -13.89 -5.08 4.29
CA LYS A 161 -14.73 -3.98 3.75
C LYS A 161 -14.36 -2.63 4.38
N TRP A 162 -13.93 -2.60 5.64
CA TRP A 162 -13.45 -1.40 6.33
C TRP A 162 -12.26 -0.71 5.64
N GLY A 163 -11.47 -1.46 4.85
CA GLY A 163 -10.36 -0.95 4.06
C GLY A 163 -10.74 -0.22 2.77
N THR A 164 -11.99 -0.38 2.32
CA THR A 164 -12.43 0.04 0.98
C THR A 164 -12.16 1.52 0.73
N TYR A 165 -12.64 2.42 1.59
CA TYR A 165 -12.52 3.86 1.34
C TYR A 165 -11.10 4.41 1.45
N ASN A 166 -10.24 3.82 2.29
CA ASN A 166 -8.83 4.21 2.32
C ASN A 166 -8.15 3.89 0.98
N ILE A 167 -8.34 2.65 0.51
CA ILE A 167 -7.76 2.19 -0.75
C ILE A 167 -8.32 2.97 -1.94
N ILE A 168 -9.60 3.32 -1.95
CA ILE A 168 -10.17 4.22 -2.96
C ILE A 168 -9.45 5.57 -2.94
N GLY A 169 -9.18 6.14 -1.77
CA GLY A 169 -8.44 7.40 -1.65
C GLY A 169 -7.03 7.32 -2.26
N ILE A 170 -6.32 6.21 -2.03
CA ILE A 170 -5.01 5.95 -2.66
C ILE A 170 -5.18 5.80 -4.18
N LEU A 171 -6.15 5.00 -4.64
CA LEU A 171 -6.40 4.75 -6.05
C LEU A 171 -6.79 6.02 -6.82
N PHE A 172 -7.62 6.87 -6.23
CA PHE A 172 -8.02 8.14 -6.82
C PHE A 172 -6.86 9.11 -6.92
N ARG A 173 -6.01 9.22 -5.89
CA ARG A 173 -4.74 9.97 -6.01
C ARG A 173 -3.93 9.52 -7.22
N THR A 174 -3.82 8.20 -7.45
CA THR A 174 -3.11 7.64 -8.59
C THR A 174 -3.79 7.96 -9.91
N TYR A 175 -5.11 7.77 -10.03
CA TYR A 175 -5.85 8.09 -11.26
C TYR A 175 -5.84 9.57 -11.63
N PHE A 176 -5.91 10.47 -10.65
CA PHE A 176 -5.80 11.90 -10.87
C PHE A 176 -4.42 12.28 -11.41
N LYS A 177 -3.34 11.67 -10.88
CA LYS A 177 -1.99 11.88 -11.41
C LYS A 177 -1.83 11.36 -12.85
N LEU A 178 -2.48 10.24 -13.18
CA LEU A 178 -2.54 9.70 -14.55
C LEU A 178 -3.49 10.48 -15.48
N LYS A 179 -4.22 11.48 -14.97
CA LYS A 179 -5.29 12.19 -15.69
C LYS A 179 -6.44 11.26 -16.17
N SER A 180 -6.56 10.08 -15.57
CA SER A 180 -7.55 9.04 -15.91
C SER A 180 -8.81 9.13 -15.05
N HIS A 181 -9.37 10.34 -14.90
CA HIS A 181 -10.51 10.62 -14.01
C HIS A 181 -11.73 9.75 -14.28
N ASN A 182 -11.95 9.36 -15.55
CA ASN A 182 -13.06 8.50 -15.94
C ASN A 182 -13.08 7.14 -15.21
N LEU A 183 -11.91 6.61 -14.84
CA LEU A 183 -11.81 5.33 -14.11
C LEU A 183 -12.39 5.43 -12.69
N CYS A 184 -12.40 6.63 -12.10
CA CYS A 184 -12.97 6.83 -10.76
C CYS A 184 -14.49 6.56 -10.75
N LYS A 185 -15.19 6.81 -11.86
CA LYS A 185 -16.63 6.53 -11.99
C LYS A 185 -16.94 5.04 -11.83
N ASN A 186 -16.07 4.17 -12.36
CA ASN A 186 -16.26 2.72 -12.25
C ASN A 186 -16.12 2.26 -10.78
N ILE A 187 -15.17 2.82 -10.05
CA ILE A 187 -14.98 2.55 -8.62
C ILE A 187 -16.20 3.01 -7.82
N LEU A 188 -16.70 4.23 -8.05
CA LEU A 188 -17.91 4.72 -7.36
C LEU A 188 -19.16 3.89 -7.68
N ARG A 189 -19.30 3.39 -8.91
CA ARG A 189 -20.39 2.46 -9.26
C ARG A 189 -20.27 1.15 -8.50
N ALA A 190 -19.07 0.59 -8.39
CA ALA A 190 -18.84 -0.63 -7.62
C ALA A 190 -19.17 -0.45 -6.13
N VAL A 191 -18.79 0.69 -5.53
CA VAL A 191 -19.16 1.05 -4.16
C VAL A 191 -20.68 1.10 -3.97
N LYS A 192 -21.42 1.73 -4.89
CA LYS A 192 -22.89 1.82 -4.81
C LYS A 192 -23.59 0.46 -4.94
N ALA A 193 -22.98 -0.47 -5.66
CA ALA A 193 -23.53 -1.82 -5.85
C ALA A 193 -23.11 -2.79 -4.75
N ALA A 194 -22.11 -2.44 -3.94
CA ALA A 194 -21.60 -3.28 -2.87
C ALA A 194 -22.40 -3.07 -1.59
N ASP A 195 -22.55 -4.14 -0.83
CA ASP A 195 -23.11 -4.15 0.52
C ASP A 195 -22.07 -3.65 1.53
N LEU A 196 -21.81 -2.35 1.54
CA LEU A 196 -20.87 -1.71 2.48
C LEU A 196 -21.64 -1.09 3.66
N PRO A 197 -21.03 -1.02 4.85
CA PRO A 197 -21.55 -0.16 5.92
C PRO A 197 -21.73 1.28 5.43
N ASP A 198 -22.59 2.03 6.12
CA ASP A 198 -22.75 3.46 5.83
C ASP A 198 -21.41 4.18 5.96
N LEU A 199 -21.19 5.19 5.10
CA LEU A 199 -19.93 5.92 5.04
C LEU A 199 -19.56 6.53 6.40
N GLU A 200 -20.57 6.98 7.15
CA GLU A 200 -20.46 7.59 8.48
C GLU A 200 -19.83 6.64 9.52
N GLN A 201 -19.87 5.33 9.29
CA GLN A 201 -19.27 4.32 10.19
C GLN A 201 -17.76 4.15 9.95
N PHE A 202 -17.22 4.64 8.84
CA PHE A 202 -15.79 4.57 8.55
C PHE A 202 -15.01 5.67 9.27
N PRO A 203 -13.69 5.53 9.46
CA PRO A 203 -12.86 6.60 10.00
C PRO A 203 -13.03 7.93 9.26
N MET A 204 -13.07 9.04 9.99
CA MET A 204 -13.32 10.38 9.44
C MET A 204 -12.35 10.75 8.30
N ALA A 205 -11.08 10.33 8.39
CA ALA A 205 -10.10 10.55 7.34
C ALA A 205 -10.51 9.90 5.99
N HIS A 206 -11.14 8.73 6.04
CA HIS A 206 -11.63 8.04 4.84
C HIS A 206 -12.83 8.78 4.26
N GLN A 207 -13.76 9.21 5.13
CA GLN A 207 -14.95 9.97 4.75
C GLN A 207 -14.60 11.30 4.05
N VAL A 208 -13.71 12.09 4.65
CA VAL A 208 -13.27 13.37 4.09
C VAL A 208 -12.63 13.16 2.72
N THR A 209 -11.78 12.14 2.61
CA THR A 209 -11.09 11.83 1.34
C THR A 209 -12.08 11.46 0.23
N ILE A 210 -13.05 10.58 0.50
CA ILE A 210 -14.00 10.17 -0.53
C ILE A 210 -14.98 11.29 -0.90
N ARG A 211 -15.42 12.10 0.08
CA ARG A 211 -16.28 13.26 -0.17
C ARG A 211 -15.58 14.30 -1.03
N TYR A 212 -14.31 14.60 -0.74
CA TYR A 212 -13.49 15.49 -1.56
C TYR A 212 -13.45 15.03 -3.02
N TYR A 213 -13.04 13.78 -3.27
CA TYR A 213 -12.94 13.28 -4.64
C TYR A 213 -14.29 13.18 -5.35
N THR A 214 -15.35 12.82 -4.63
CA THR A 214 -16.70 12.81 -5.19
C THR A 214 -17.12 14.20 -5.62
N GLY A 215 -16.88 15.24 -4.80
CA GLY A 215 -17.15 16.63 -5.16
C GLY A 215 -16.35 17.10 -6.37
N VAL A 216 -15.05 16.79 -6.43
CA VAL A 216 -14.21 17.13 -7.59
C VAL A 216 -14.69 16.43 -8.87
N LEU A 217 -15.09 15.16 -8.78
CA LEU A 217 -15.66 14.44 -9.91
C LEU A 217 -17.03 14.98 -10.32
N SER A 218 -17.89 15.37 -9.38
CA SER A 218 -19.16 16.03 -9.68
C SER A 218 -18.92 17.35 -10.42
N PHE A 219 -17.97 18.16 -9.96
CA PHE A 219 -17.57 19.40 -10.63
C PHE A 219 -17.09 19.15 -12.08
N PHE A 220 -16.22 18.16 -12.30
CA PHE A 220 -15.77 17.78 -13.65
C PHE A 220 -16.90 17.30 -14.57
N ASN A 221 -18.01 16.83 -14.01
CA ASN A 221 -19.18 16.39 -14.76
C ASN A 221 -20.30 17.45 -14.80
N GLU A 222 -20.04 18.66 -14.30
CA GLU A 222 -21.02 19.76 -14.20
C GLU A 222 -22.27 19.38 -13.38
N ASP A 223 -22.15 18.45 -12.44
CA ASP A 223 -23.23 17.99 -11.56
C ASP A 223 -23.18 18.74 -10.21
N PHE A 224 -23.65 19.99 -10.20
CA PHE A 224 -23.55 20.89 -9.04
C PHE A 224 -24.61 20.64 -7.94
N LYS A 225 -25.49 19.66 -8.12
CA LYS A 225 -26.59 19.37 -7.16
C LYS A 225 -26.22 18.34 -6.10
N LYS A 226 -25.06 17.68 -6.22
CA LYS A 226 -24.52 16.71 -5.28
C LYS A 226 -23.48 17.33 -4.36
#